data_AF-A0AA37ZAU7-F1
#
_entry.id   AF-A0AA37ZAU7-F1
#
_cell.length_a   1.000
_cell.length_b   1.000
_cell.length_c   1.000
_cell.angle_alpha   90.00
_cell.angle_beta   90.00
_cell.angle_gamma   90.00
#
_symmetry.space_group_name_H-M   'P 1'
#
loop_
_entity.id
_entity.type
_entity.pdbx_description
1 polymer ?
#
loop_
_entity_poly.entity_id
_entity_poly.type
_entity_poly.pdbx_seq_one_letter_code
_entity_poly.pdbx_strand_id
1 'polypeptide(L)'
;MLGMKVKNVIIINKLIVFEPDKNRLTSLKDYPERNISLHAPVSACLLLLLQHNHQPVTQKYLFSEVWEKNGAIVSTNAIYQSIALIRKALRGVGLDEEIIFTLPKIGFKAEAHVVTIPFDEFMTARTARQVAVPVELSPPATAAKKNIFKSNFLQRSIFIPLLGGIFLLFFILYSHQHENSFYAHYIDIGKLHGCQVYSSWSGKEKSTQVFNQFYVKQNLTCPPAKTVYMTLNNSQSGTSILICRDKINSSLAKSKSLFFMEKYDD
;
A
#
# COMPACT_ATOMS: atom_id res chain seq x y z
N MET A 1 1.72 -31.73 7.64
CA MET A 1 1.39 -31.23 6.28
C MET A 1 0.71 -29.88 6.44
N LEU A 2 1.47 -28.78 6.41
CA LEU A 2 0.91 -27.43 6.55
C LEU A 2 0.30 -27.02 5.21
N GLY A 3 -1.03 -27.02 5.14
CA GLY A 3 -1.77 -26.58 3.96
C GLY A 3 -1.36 -25.16 3.60
N MET A 4 -0.82 -24.98 2.40
CA MET A 4 -0.57 -23.66 1.84
C MET A 4 -1.91 -22.93 1.76
N LYS A 5 -2.10 -21.91 2.59
CA LYS A 5 -3.30 -21.07 2.57
C LYS A 5 -3.29 -20.32 1.24
N VAL A 6 -4.17 -20.72 0.32
CA VAL A 6 -4.30 -20.12 -1.00
C VAL A 6 -4.65 -18.63 -0.82
N LYS A 7 -3.77 -17.76 -1.30
CA LYS A 7 -3.98 -16.31 -1.28
C LYS A 7 -4.85 -15.93 -2.45
N ASN A 8 -5.99 -15.32 -2.18
CA ASN A 8 -6.94 -14.94 -3.23
C ASN A 8 -6.75 -13.46 -3.60
N VAL A 9 -6.94 -13.18 -4.89
CA VAL A 9 -7.00 -11.84 -5.47
C VAL A 9 -8.41 -11.62 -5.98
N ILE A 10 -8.92 -10.41 -5.79
CA ILE A 10 -10.26 -10.03 -6.22
C ILE A 10 -10.13 -8.99 -7.34
N ILE A 11 -10.65 -9.32 -8.52
CA ILE A 11 -10.71 -8.42 -9.67
C ILE A 11 -12.07 -7.73 -9.68
N ILE A 12 -12.08 -6.40 -9.61
CA ILE A 12 -13.27 -5.55 -9.55
C ILE A 12 -13.43 -4.84 -10.89
N ASN A 13 -14.61 -4.97 -11.51
CA ASN A 13 -15.00 -4.39 -12.80
C ASN A 13 -13.99 -4.63 -13.94
N LYS A 14 -13.17 -5.69 -13.87
CA LYS A 14 -12.06 -5.97 -14.80
C LYS A 14 -11.04 -4.82 -14.94
N LEU A 15 -11.05 -3.90 -13.98
CA LEU A 15 -10.21 -2.70 -13.98
C LEU A 15 -9.28 -2.65 -12.78
N ILE A 16 -9.68 -3.22 -11.65
CA ILE A 16 -8.96 -3.09 -10.39
C ILE A 16 -8.64 -4.46 -9.81
N VAL A 17 -7.47 -4.54 -9.21
CA VAL A 17 -6.96 -5.69 -8.47
C VAL A 17 -6.94 -5.33 -7.00
N PHE A 18 -7.71 -6.07 -6.21
CA PHE A 18 -7.68 -6.00 -4.75
C PHE A 18 -6.93 -7.21 -4.21
N GLU A 19 -5.89 -6.96 -3.42
CA GLU A 19 -5.13 -7.98 -2.68
C GLU A 19 -5.45 -7.85 -1.18
N PRO A 20 -6.45 -8.59 -0.64
CA PRO A 20 -6.88 -8.46 0.76
C PRO A 20 -5.73 -8.76 1.74
N ASP A 21 -4.92 -9.78 1.45
CA ASP A 21 -3.79 -10.19 2.31
C ASP A 21 -2.70 -9.11 2.45
N LYS A 22 -2.61 -8.21 1.46
CA LYS A 22 -1.63 -7.11 1.44
C LYS A 22 -2.29 -5.76 1.71
N ASN A 23 -3.60 -5.72 1.96
CA ASN A 23 -4.40 -4.53 2.14
C ASN A 23 -4.13 -3.47 1.04
N ARG A 24 -4.24 -3.83 -0.24
CA ARG A 24 -3.98 -2.85 -1.31
C ARG A 24 -4.85 -3.01 -2.53
N LEU A 25 -5.10 -1.88 -3.19
CA LEU A 25 -5.78 -1.76 -4.47
C LEU A 25 -4.79 -1.33 -5.54
N THR A 26 -4.92 -1.86 -6.74
CA THR A 26 -4.06 -1.52 -7.87
C THR A 26 -4.87 -1.50 -9.16
N SER A 27 -4.56 -0.60 -10.07
CA SER A 27 -5.06 -0.66 -11.45
C SER A 27 -4.60 -1.95 -12.11
N LEU A 28 -5.49 -2.67 -12.78
CA LEU A 28 -5.15 -3.89 -13.52
C LEU A 28 -4.16 -3.58 -14.65
N LYS A 29 -4.18 -2.38 -15.24
CA LYS A 29 -3.22 -2.03 -16.31
C LYS A 29 -1.81 -1.87 -15.75
N ASP A 30 -1.69 -1.21 -14.61
CA ASP A 30 -0.40 -0.78 -14.05
C ASP A 30 0.17 -1.75 -13.01
N TYR A 31 -0.56 -2.82 -12.68
CA TYR A 31 -0.14 -3.76 -11.65
C TYR A 31 1.28 -4.33 -11.87
N PRO A 32 2.13 -4.39 -10.81
CA PRO A 32 1.84 -4.03 -9.41
C PRO A 32 2.15 -2.55 -9.06
N GLU A 33 2.51 -1.73 -10.04
CA GLU A 33 2.85 -0.32 -9.86
C GLU A 33 1.59 0.54 -9.59
N ARG A 34 1.80 1.73 -9.03
CA ARG A 34 0.73 2.70 -8.70
C ARG A 34 -0.41 2.09 -7.86
N ASN A 35 -0.03 1.32 -6.84
CA ASN A 35 -0.98 0.77 -5.87
C ASN A 35 -1.29 1.77 -4.75
N ILE A 36 -2.48 1.62 -4.15
CA ILE A 36 -2.91 2.34 -2.96
C ILE A 36 -3.00 1.33 -1.81
N SER A 37 -2.26 1.58 -0.74
CA SER A 37 -2.37 0.81 0.50
C SER A 37 -3.60 1.26 1.31
N LEU A 38 -4.38 0.29 1.75
CA LEU A 38 -5.54 0.45 2.62
C LEU A 38 -5.15 0.16 4.06
N HIS A 39 -5.74 0.89 5.00
CA HIS A 39 -5.67 0.49 6.41
C HIS A 39 -6.41 -0.83 6.62
N ALA A 40 -6.01 -1.62 7.61
CA ALA A 40 -6.58 -2.95 7.85
C ALA A 40 -8.13 -2.93 7.99
N PRO A 41 -8.75 -2.01 8.75
CA PRO A 41 -10.23 -1.97 8.84
C PRO A 41 -10.89 -1.63 7.50
N VAL A 42 -10.29 -0.73 6.73
CA VAL A 42 -10.77 -0.30 5.40
C VAL A 42 -10.74 -1.48 4.42
N SER A 43 -9.64 -2.23 4.41
CA SER A 43 -9.47 -3.45 3.62
C SER A 43 -10.47 -4.53 4.02
N ALA A 44 -10.63 -4.77 5.32
CA ALA A 44 -11.57 -5.76 5.84
C ALA A 44 -13.03 -5.41 5.50
N CYS A 45 -13.45 -4.14 5.65
CA CYS A 45 -14.77 -3.69 5.22
C CYS A 45 -14.99 -3.91 3.72
N LEU A 46 -14.02 -3.55 2.88
CA LEU A 46 -14.11 -3.77 1.43
C LEU A 46 -14.23 -5.27 1.10
N LEU A 47 -13.44 -6.13 1.76
CA LEU A 47 -13.52 -7.57 1.57
C LEU A 47 -14.92 -8.13 1.88
N LEU A 48 -15.49 -7.77 3.04
CA LEU A 48 -16.82 -8.23 3.43
C LEU A 48 -17.90 -7.73 2.44
N LEU A 49 -17.81 -6.48 2.00
CA LEU A 49 -18.75 -5.93 1.02
C LEU A 49 -18.68 -6.66 -0.33
N LEU A 50 -17.48 -7.00 -0.80
CA LEU A 50 -17.29 -7.74 -2.06
C LEU A 50 -17.65 -9.22 -1.93
N GLN A 51 -17.48 -9.83 -0.76
CA GLN A 51 -17.94 -11.20 -0.49
C GLN A 51 -19.47 -11.30 -0.48
N HIS A 52 -20.14 -10.28 0.03
CA HIS A 52 -21.60 -10.13 0.01
C HIS A 52 -22.07 -9.20 -1.11
N ASN A 53 -21.40 -9.24 -2.26
CA ASN A 53 -21.74 -8.38 -3.39
C ASN A 53 -23.20 -8.57 -3.81
N HIS A 54 -23.87 -7.47 -4.17
CA HIS A 54 -25.31 -7.34 -4.41
C HIS A 54 -26.23 -7.57 -3.20
N GLN A 55 -25.70 -7.87 -2.02
CA GLN A 55 -26.48 -8.05 -0.79
C GLN A 55 -26.21 -6.92 0.22
N PRO A 56 -27.22 -6.50 1.01
CA PRO A 56 -27.01 -5.57 2.11
C PRO A 56 -26.14 -6.19 3.22
N VAL A 57 -25.08 -5.48 3.59
CA VAL A 57 -24.24 -5.77 4.75
C VAL A 57 -24.59 -4.78 5.86
N THR A 58 -25.04 -5.29 7.01
CA THR A 58 -25.52 -4.44 8.10
C THR A 58 -24.37 -3.75 8.85
N GLN A 59 -24.65 -2.59 9.46
CA GLN A 59 -23.66 -1.90 10.29
C GLN A 59 -23.19 -2.76 11.47
N LYS A 60 -24.11 -3.50 12.09
CA LYS A 60 -23.81 -4.41 13.21
C LYS A 60 -22.83 -5.51 12.78
N TYR A 61 -23.04 -6.11 11.61
CA TYR A 61 -22.17 -7.16 11.10
C TYR A 61 -20.77 -6.63 10.74
N LEU A 62 -20.68 -5.43 10.14
CA LEU A 62 -19.39 -4.79 9.89
C LEU A 62 -18.66 -4.47 11.20
N PHE A 63 -19.36 -4.00 12.23
CA PHE A 63 -18.77 -3.76 13.55
C PHE A 63 -18.20 -5.04 14.16
N SER A 64 -19.00 -6.11 14.16
CA SER A 64 -18.61 -7.36 14.79
C SER A 64 -17.39 -7.99 14.11
N GLU A 65 -17.38 -8.06 12.78
CA GLU A 65 -16.31 -8.76 12.05
C GLU A 65 -15.00 -7.96 11.93
N VAL A 66 -15.07 -6.62 11.88
CA VAL A 66 -13.87 -5.81 11.64
C VAL A 66 -13.24 -5.30 12.95
N TRP A 67 -14.05 -4.97 13.95
CA TRP A 67 -13.58 -4.35 15.19
C TRP A 67 -13.77 -5.24 16.43
N GLU A 68 -14.99 -5.70 16.74
CA GLU A 68 -15.27 -6.37 18.02
C GLU A 68 -14.53 -7.70 18.16
N LYS A 69 -14.43 -8.47 17.07
CA LYS A 69 -13.68 -9.74 17.02
C LYS A 69 -12.19 -9.58 17.36
N ASN A 70 -11.65 -8.38 17.15
CA ASN A 70 -10.27 -8.01 17.48
C ASN A 70 -10.17 -7.25 18.82
N GLY A 71 -11.25 -7.20 19.60
CA GLY A 71 -11.30 -6.51 20.90
C GLY A 71 -11.34 -4.98 20.81
N ALA A 72 -11.59 -4.40 19.62
CA ALA A 72 -11.62 -2.96 19.43
C ALA A 72 -13.04 -2.41 19.62
N ILE A 73 -13.17 -1.36 20.43
CA ILE A 73 -14.43 -0.62 20.63
C ILE A 73 -14.31 0.71 19.87
N VAL A 74 -15.21 0.93 18.93
CA VAL A 74 -15.22 2.12 18.07
C VAL A 74 -16.64 2.66 17.90
N SER A 75 -16.76 3.94 17.55
CA SER A 75 -18.06 4.57 17.30
C SER A 75 -18.58 4.30 15.89
N THR A 76 -19.88 4.54 15.67
CA THR A 76 -20.54 4.44 14.35
C THR A 76 -19.80 5.20 13.24
N ASN A 77 -19.14 6.31 13.58
CA ASN A 77 -18.33 7.10 12.66
C ASN A 77 -17.19 6.28 12.01
N ALA A 78 -16.62 5.30 12.71
CA ALA A 78 -15.51 4.49 12.19
C ALA A 78 -15.89 3.72 10.91
N ILE A 79 -17.13 3.21 10.82
CA ILE A 79 -17.62 2.56 9.59
C ILE A 79 -17.73 3.61 8.48
N TYR A 80 -18.37 4.75 8.74
CA TYR A 80 -18.53 5.78 7.71
C TYR A 80 -17.20 6.30 7.18
N GLN A 81 -16.20 6.49 8.05
CA GLN A 81 -14.84 6.83 7.65
C GLN A 81 -14.21 5.73 6.79
N SER A 82 -14.39 4.47 7.18
CA SER A 82 -13.89 3.33 6.39
C SER A 82 -14.51 3.29 5.00
N ILE A 83 -15.84 3.47 4.89
CA ILE A 83 -16.55 3.52 3.60
C ILE A 83 -16.09 4.72 2.75
N ALA A 84 -15.89 5.90 3.36
CA ALA A 84 -15.38 7.07 2.65
C ALA A 84 -13.96 6.84 2.11
N LEU A 85 -13.09 6.20 2.89
CA LEU A 85 -11.74 5.83 2.49
C LEU A 85 -11.73 4.79 1.37
N ILE A 86 -12.62 3.79 1.42
CA ILE A 86 -12.78 2.82 0.33
C ILE A 86 -13.16 3.53 -0.97
N ARG A 87 -14.21 4.37 -0.95
CA ARG A 87 -14.66 5.14 -2.13
C ARG A 87 -13.54 6.01 -2.70
N LYS A 88 -12.77 6.67 -1.83
CA LYS A 88 -11.61 7.48 -2.24
C LYS A 88 -10.52 6.63 -2.89
N ALA A 89 -10.20 5.47 -2.30
CA ALA A 89 -9.16 4.60 -2.81
C ALA A 89 -9.53 3.98 -4.16
N LEU A 90 -10.79 3.53 -4.33
CA LEU A 90 -11.30 2.99 -5.59
C LEU A 90 -11.21 4.02 -6.74
N ARG A 91 -11.62 5.27 -6.48
CA ARG A 91 -11.42 6.37 -7.44
C ARG A 91 -9.94 6.64 -7.73
N GLY A 92 -9.10 6.60 -6.68
CA GLY A 92 -7.66 6.82 -6.81
C GLY A 92 -6.94 5.81 -7.72
N VAL A 93 -7.44 4.57 -7.83
CA VAL A 93 -6.90 3.55 -8.74
C VAL A 93 -7.63 3.49 -10.10
N GLY A 94 -8.55 4.41 -10.35
CA GLY A 94 -9.23 4.57 -11.66
C GLY A 94 -10.62 3.95 -11.77
N LEU A 95 -11.33 3.70 -10.66
CA LEU A 95 -12.78 3.41 -10.71
C LEU A 95 -13.59 4.70 -10.56
N ASP A 96 -14.10 5.22 -11.66
CA ASP A 96 -14.97 6.40 -11.60
C ASP A 96 -16.40 6.04 -11.14
N GLU A 97 -16.82 4.79 -11.39
CA GLU A 97 -18.12 4.27 -10.99
C GLU A 97 -18.21 4.06 -9.47
N GLU A 98 -19.28 4.53 -8.85
CA GLU A 98 -19.55 4.26 -7.43
C GLU A 98 -20.15 2.86 -7.28
N ILE A 99 -19.37 1.95 -6.70
CA ILE A 99 -19.79 0.56 -6.46
C ILE A 99 -20.27 0.29 -5.03
N ILE A 100 -20.16 1.25 -4.10
CA ILE A 100 -20.58 1.07 -2.69
C ILE A 100 -21.70 2.05 -2.36
N PHE A 101 -22.88 1.51 -2.13
CA PHE A 101 -24.10 2.25 -1.84
C PHE A 101 -24.42 2.22 -0.35
N THR A 102 -24.79 3.37 0.20
CA THR A 102 -25.30 3.48 1.56
C THR A 102 -26.80 3.17 1.57
N LEU A 103 -27.23 2.24 2.41
CA LEU A 103 -28.64 1.91 2.63
C LEU A 103 -29.09 2.47 3.98
N PRO A 104 -29.92 3.54 4.00
CA PRO A 104 -30.35 4.18 5.24
C PRO A 104 -30.96 3.17 6.22
N LYS A 105 -30.57 3.26 7.50
CA LYS A 105 -31.03 2.39 8.60
C LYS A 105 -30.69 0.90 8.47
N ILE A 106 -30.03 0.48 7.38
CA ILE A 106 -29.68 -0.93 7.13
C ILE A 106 -28.15 -1.10 7.20
N GLY A 107 -27.41 -0.38 6.37
CA GLY A 107 -25.96 -0.56 6.22
C GLY A 107 -25.47 -0.16 4.84
N PHE A 108 -24.72 -1.05 4.21
CA PHE A 108 -24.04 -0.77 2.94
C PHE A 108 -24.19 -1.95 1.98
N LYS A 109 -24.15 -1.69 0.68
CA LYS A 109 -24.20 -2.72 -0.36
C LYS A 109 -23.14 -2.43 -1.41
N ALA A 110 -22.38 -3.44 -1.79
CA ALA A 110 -21.56 -3.35 -3.00
C ALA A 110 -22.34 -3.82 -4.22
N GLU A 111 -22.16 -3.16 -5.35
CA GLU A 111 -22.58 -3.67 -6.65
C GLU A 111 -21.43 -3.48 -7.63
N ALA A 112 -20.71 -4.56 -7.90
CA ALA A 112 -19.61 -4.59 -8.85
C ALA A 112 -19.58 -5.93 -9.58
N HIS A 113 -18.91 -5.96 -10.73
CA HIS A 113 -18.52 -7.22 -11.35
C HIS A 113 -17.26 -7.74 -10.65
N VAL A 114 -17.41 -8.77 -9.81
CA VAL A 114 -16.33 -9.31 -8.96
C VAL A 114 -15.91 -10.69 -9.44
N VAL A 115 -14.60 -10.90 -9.62
CA VAL A 115 -14.01 -12.22 -9.91
C VAL A 115 -12.91 -12.50 -8.89
N THR A 116 -13.07 -13.58 -8.12
CA THR A 116 -12.07 -14.02 -7.15
C THR A 116 -11.27 -15.18 -7.74
N ILE A 117 -9.94 -15.04 -7.78
CA ILE A 117 -9.03 -16.08 -8.28
C ILE A 117 -7.82 -16.23 -7.36
N PRO A 118 -7.18 -17.42 -7.31
CA PRO A 118 -5.89 -17.59 -6.65
C PRO A 118 -4.83 -16.63 -7.20
N PHE A 119 -3.94 -16.15 -6.34
CA PHE A 119 -2.86 -15.23 -6.70
C PHE A 119 -1.94 -15.81 -7.78
N ASP A 120 -1.60 -17.10 -7.69
CA ASP A 120 -0.70 -17.76 -8.64
C ASP A 120 -1.32 -17.86 -10.04
N GLU A 121 -2.63 -18.12 -10.11
CA GLU A 121 -3.39 -18.12 -11.36
C GLU A 121 -3.44 -16.72 -11.96
N PHE A 122 -3.70 -15.70 -11.13
CA PHE A 122 -3.68 -14.29 -11.56
C PHE A 122 -2.34 -13.89 -12.18
N MET A 123 -1.23 -14.23 -11.53
CA MET A 123 0.11 -13.92 -12.04
C MET A 123 0.40 -14.65 -13.34
N THR A 124 0.05 -15.94 -13.43
CA THR A 124 0.23 -16.74 -14.64
C THR A 124 -0.55 -16.16 -15.83
N ALA A 125 -1.83 -15.81 -15.62
CA ALA A 125 -2.67 -15.22 -16.66
C ALA A 125 -2.17 -13.85 -17.14
N ARG A 126 -1.56 -13.05 -16.26
CA ARG A 126 -0.94 -11.77 -16.65
C ARG A 126 0.31 -11.96 -17.50
N THR A 127 1.22 -12.85 -17.08
CA THR A 127 2.46 -13.09 -17.81
C THR A 127 2.16 -13.59 -19.22
N ALA A 128 1.19 -14.50 -19.37
CA ALA A 128 0.75 -14.97 -20.69
C ALA A 128 0.24 -13.84 -21.61
N ARG A 129 -0.49 -12.85 -21.07
CA ARG A 129 -0.99 -11.69 -21.84
C ARG A 129 0.11 -10.70 -22.24
N GLN A 130 1.17 -10.55 -21.43
CA GLN A 130 2.28 -9.65 -21.73
C GLN A 130 3.27 -10.23 -22.75
N VAL A 131 3.41 -11.56 -22.80
CA VAL A 131 4.26 -12.26 -23.77
C VAL A 131 3.62 -12.36 -25.17
N ALA A 132 2.30 -12.15 -25.28
CA ALA A 132 1.55 -12.27 -26.52
C ALA A 132 1.57 -11.01 -27.42
N VAL A 133 2.46 -10.03 -27.21
CA VAL A 133 2.63 -8.89 -28.14
C VAL A 133 3.53 -9.34 -29.30
N PRO A 134 3.03 -9.46 -30.54
CA PRO A 134 3.90 -9.69 -31.69
C PRO A 134 4.69 -8.41 -31.96
N VAL A 135 6.01 -8.55 -31.97
CA VAL A 135 6.92 -7.53 -32.52
C VAL A 135 6.67 -7.48 -34.02
N GLU A 136 5.85 -6.53 -34.47
CA GLU A 136 5.70 -6.23 -35.88
C GLU A 136 6.66 -5.10 -36.26
N LEU A 137 7.67 -5.50 -37.03
CA LEU A 137 8.71 -4.68 -37.62
C LEU A 137 8.08 -3.78 -38.70
N SER A 138 8.17 -2.46 -38.53
CA SER A 138 7.85 -1.48 -39.59
C SER A 138 8.74 -1.67 -40.82
N PRO A 139 8.29 -1.32 -42.06
CA PRO A 139 8.60 0.01 -42.62
C PRO A 139 7.54 0.52 -43.66
N PRO A 140 7.81 1.55 -44.51
CA PRO A 140 7.54 2.96 -44.28
C PRO A 140 6.43 3.57 -45.17
N ALA A 141 6.12 4.83 -44.85
CA ALA A 141 5.06 5.73 -45.34
C ALA A 141 4.71 5.73 -46.84
N THR A 142 3.44 6.01 -47.14
CA THR A 142 3.04 6.94 -48.21
C THR A 142 1.77 7.72 -47.84
N ALA A 143 1.72 8.97 -48.29
CA ALA A 143 0.82 10.03 -47.85
C ALA A 143 -0.50 10.11 -48.64
N ALA A 144 -1.55 10.63 -48.01
CA ALA A 144 -2.61 11.38 -48.71
C ALA A 144 -3.27 12.45 -47.79
N LYS A 145 -3.34 13.67 -48.32
CA LYS A 145 -3.98 14.91 -47.82
C LYS A 145 -5.52 14.73 -47.72
N LYS A 146 -6.38 15.51 -47.06
CA LYS A 146 -6.43 16.79 -46.31
C LYS A 146 -7.84 16.78 -45.68
N ASN A 147 -8.08 17.48 -44.57
CA ASN A 147 -9.12 18.53 -44.57
C ASN A 147 -9.02 19.46 -43.36
N ILE A 148 -9.16 20.73 -43.70
CA ILE A 148 -8.92 21.92 -42.90
C ILE A 148 -10.17 22.15 -42.05
N PHE A 149 -10.06 22.01 -40.73
CA PHE A 149 -10.96 22.71 -39.81
C PHE A 149 -10.27 24.00 -39.39
N LYS A 150 -10.80 25.12 -39.89
CA LYS A 150 -10.43 26.47 -39.45
C LYS A 150 -10.76 26.60 -37.97
N SER A 151 -9.79 26.97 -37.14
CA SER A 151 -10.05 27.47 -35.80
C SER A 151 -8.93 28.43 -35.37
N ASN A 152 -9.35 29.53 -34.76
CA ASN A 152 -8.59 30.75 -34.54
C ASN A 152 -7.31 30.53 -33.71
N PHE A 153 -6.17 30.75 -34.37
CA PHE A 153 -4.83 30.48 -33.85
C PHE A 153 -4.25 31.63 -32.98
N LEU A 154 -5.00 32.68 -32.66
CA LEU A 154 -4.47 33.83 -31.92
C LEU A 154 -4.85 33.94 -30.44
N GLN A 155 -5.59 32.98 -29.86
CA GLN A 155 -5.99 33.05 -28.44
C GLN A 155 -5.44 31.89 -27.59
N ARG A 156 -4.32 31.27 -28.01
CA ARG A 156 -3.79 30.05 -27.37
C ARG A 156 -2.37 30.18 -26.83
N SER A 157 -1.89 31.42 -26.61
CA SER A 157 -0.51 31.67 -26.18
C SER A 157 -0.33 31.99 -24.68
N ILE A 158 -1.40 31.97 -23.86
CA ILE A 158 -1.29 32.25 -22.41
C ILE A 158 -1.64 31.02 -21.54
N PHE A 159 -2.53 30.13 -21.98
CA PHE A 159 -2.96 28.98 -21.15
C PHE A 159 -2.01 27.78 -21.14
N ILE A 160 -1.12 27.65 -22.13
CA ILE A 160 -0.16 26.53 -22.23
C ILE A 160 0.98 26.64 -21.21
N PRO A 161 1.64 27.80 -21.00
CA PRO A 161 2.67 27.91 -19.95
C PRO A 161 2.08 27.85 -18.53
N LEU A 162 0.83 28.27 -18.32
CA LEU A 162 0.17 28.19 -17.02
C LEU A 162 -0.12 26.74 -16.61
N LEU A 163 -0.63 25.91 -17.53
CA LEU A 163 -0.90 24.49 -17.26
C LEU A 163 0.39 23.69 -17.06
N GLY A 164 1.43 23.99 -17.84
CA GLY A 164 2.75 23.38 -17.68
C GLY A 164 3.42 23.76 -16.37
N GLY A 165 3.30 25.03 -15.96
CA GLY A 165 3.80 25.51 -14.66
C GLY A 165 3.06 24.86 -13.49
N ILE A 166 1.73 24.74 -13.55
CA ILE A 166 0.95 24.03 -12.53
C ILE A 166 1.32 22.55 -12.47
N PHE A 167 1.53 21.89 -13.61
CA PHE A 167 1.92 20.48 -13.65
C PHE A 167 3.33 20.25 -13.07
N LEU A 168 4.29 21.13 -13.38
CA LEU A 168 5.63 21.10 -12.79
C LEU A 168 5.59 21.35 -11.28
N LEU A 169 4.79 22.32 -10.83
CA LEU A 169 4.65 22.64 -9.41
C LEU A 169 3.97 21.49 -8.66
N PHE A 170 2.95 20.86 -9.26
CA PHE A 170 2.30 19.67 -8.71
C PHE A 170 3.25 18.46 -8.69
N PHE A 171 4.08 18.29 -9.71
CA PHE A 171 5.10 17.24 -9.76
C PHE A 171 6.18 17.43 -8.69
N ILE A 172 6.65 18.68 -8.49
CA ILE A 172 7.62 19.01 -7.42
C ILE A 172 7.01 18.77 -6.04
N LEU A 173 5.77 19.20 -5.80
CA LEU A 173 5.06 18.94 -4.55
C LEU A 173 4.84 17.43 -4.33
N TYR A 174 4.49 16.69 -5.39
CA TYR A 174 4.32 15.24 -5.33
C TYR A 174 5.63 14.51 -5.06
N SER A 175 6.72 14.88 -5.72
CA SER A 175 8.05 14.30 -5.47
C SER A 175 8.54 14.61 -4.06
N HIS A 176 8.24 15.80 -3.54
CA HIS A 176 8.57 16.16 -2.16
C HIS A 176 7.72 15.37 -1.14
N GLN A 177 6.48 15.02 -1.50
CA GLN A 177 5.61 14.21 -0.65
C GLN A 177 5.94 12.71 -0.71
N HIS A 178 6.55 12.23 -1.79
CA HIS A 178 6.87 10.81 -2.02
C HIS A 178 8.26 10.39 -1.52
N GLU A 179 8.94 11.23 -0.72
CA GLU A 179 10.20 10.88 -0.06
C GLU A 179 9.98 10.29 1.35
N ASN A 180 8.88 9.56 1.55
CA ASN A 180 8.70 8.78 2.77
C ASN A 180 9.57 7.53 2.69
N SER A 181 10.84 7.68 3.07
CA SER A 181 11.68 6.55 3.42
C SER A 181 10.89 5.62 4.34
N PHE A 182 10.92 4.30 4.11
CA PHE A 182 10.19 3.30 4.92
C PHE A 182 10.42 3.46 6.44
N TYR A 183 11.51 4.13 6.81
CA TYR A 183 11.93 4.41 8.18
C TYR A 183 11.56 5.82 8.68
N ALA A 184 10.87 6.64 7.88
CA ALA A 184 10.44 8.00 8.24
C ALA A 184 9.54 8.03 9.48
N HIS A 185 8.81 6.96 9.72
CA HIS A 185 7.93 6.81 10.89
C HIS A 185 8.64 6.19 12.11
N TYR A 186 9.94 5.94 12.04
CA TYR A 186 10.68 5.37 13.17
C TYR A 186 11.00 6.48 14.16
N ILE A 187 10.73 6.20 15.43
CA ILE A 187 10.89 7.15 16.52
C ILE A 187 12.30 7.01 17.06
N ASP A 188 12.97 8.13 17.26
CA ASP A 188 14.26 8.18 17.91
C ASP A 188 14.11 7.81 19.40
N ILE A 189 14.72 6.70 19.81
CA ILE A 189 14.71 6.25 21.21
C ILE A 189 15.99 6.69 21.95
N GLY A 190 16.93 7.33 21.26
CA GLY A 190 18.16 7.90 21.80
C GLY A 190 19.40 7.05 21.57
N LYS A 191 20.49 7.44 22.25
CA LYS A 191 21.77 6.74 22.19
C LYS A 191 21.82 5.61 23.21
N LEU A 192 21.99 4.37 22.73
CA LEU A 192 22.12 3.17 23.55
C LEU A 192 23.41 2.45 23.19
N HIS A 193 24.27 2.18 24.18
CA HIS A 193 25.58 1.52 24.01
C HIS A 193 26.45 2.15 22.90
N GLY A 194 26.35 3.46 22.69
CA GLY A 194 27.08 4.20 21.66
C GLY A 194 26.44 4.21 20.26
N CYS A 195 25.36 3.46 20.03
CA CYS A 195 24.58 3.50 18.78
C CYS A 195 23.43 4.52 18.87
N GLN A 196 23.14 5.22 17.77
CA GLN A 196 21.89 5.99 17.65
C GLN A 196 20.77 5.03 17.24
N VAL A 197 19.70 4.90 18.03
CA VAL A 197 18.68 3.87 17.80
C VAL A 197 17.32 4.50 17.46
N TYR A 198 16.70 3.97 16.41
CA TYR A 198 15.37 4.31 15.93
C TYR A 198 14.47 3.06 16.00
N SER A 199 13.25 3.22 16.50
CA SER A 199 12.31 2.11 16.69
C SER A 199 11.02 2.34 15.90
N SER A 200 10.46 1.28 15.30
CA SER A 200 9.12 1.32 14.70
C SER A 200 7.99 1.36 15.75
N TRP A 201 8.30 1.19 17.03
CA TRP A 201 7.34 1.16 18.13
C TRP A 201 7.40 2.45 18.96
N SER A 202 6.23 2.96 19.38
CA SER A 202 6.12 4.21 20.14
C SER A 202 6.55 4.12 21.60
N GLY A 203 6.48 2.93 22.20
CA GLY A 203 6.93 2.70 23.58
C GLY A 203 8.46 2.70 23.70
N LYS A 204 9.03 3.78 24.24
CA LYS A 204 10.49 3.94 24.44
C LYS A 204 11.07 2.88 25.38
N GLU A 205 10.37 2.56 26.47
CA GLU A 205 10.80 1.59 27.48
C GLU A 205 10.91 0.17 26.88
N LYS A 206 9.83 -0.32 26.26
CA LYS A 206 9.82 -1.61 25.54
C LYS A 206 10.90 -1.67 24.46
N SER A 207 11.07 -0.61 23.68
CA SER A 207 12.09 -0.55 22.62
C SER A 207 13.52 -0.62 23.20
N THR A 208 13.76 0.06 24.33
CA THR A 208 15.05 0.04 25.01
C THR A 208 15.35 -1.35 25.57
N GLN A 209 14.36 -2.00 26.20
CA GLN A 209 14.49 -3.35 26.73
C GLN A 209 14.84 -4.37 25.63
N VAL A 210 14.11 -4.36 24.51
CA VAL A 210 14.38 -5.28 23.40
C VAL A 210 15.74 -5.03 22.77
N PHE A 211 16.15 -3.76 22.61
CA PHE A 211 17.48 -3.43 22.10
C PHE A 211 18.59 -3.95 23.03
N ASN A 212 18.45 -3.80 24.34
CA ASN A 212 19.44 -4.29 25.31
C ASN A 212 19.58 -5.82 25.28
N GLN A 213 18.47 -6.55 25.21
CA GLN A 213 18.49 -8.01 25.05
C GLN A 213 19.25 -8.42 23.79
N PHE A 214 19.02 -7.69 22.70
CA PHE A 214 19.69 -7.95 21.43
C PHE A 214 21.18 -7.63 21.48
N TYR A 215 21.55 -6.49 22.08
CA TYR A 215 22.93 -6.05 22.26
C TYR A 215 23.80 -7.13 22.90
N VAL A 216 23.28 -7.73 23.97
CA VAL A 216 23.95 -8.82 24.71
C VAL A 216 23.95 -10.13 23.92
N LYS A 217 22.79 -10.57 23.41
CA LYS A 217 22.68 -11.88 22.72
C LYS A 217 23.55 -11.99 21.46
N GLN A 218 23.77 -10.87 20.75
CA GLN A 218 24.50 -10.87 19.48
C GLN A 218 25.93 -10.34 19.60
N ASN A 219 26.43 -10.08 20.83
CA ASN A 219 27.74 -9.46 21.08
C ASN A 219 27.98 -8.25 20.17
N LEU A 220 27.01 -7.34 20.12
CA LEU A 220 27.05 -6.21 19.20
C LEU A 220 28.06 -5.17 19.64
N THR A 221 28.95 -4.80 18.73
CA THR A 221 29.88 -3.69 18.91
C THR A 221 29.42 -2.48 18.10
N CYS A 222 29.23 -1.36 18.80
CA CYS A 222 28.85 -0.06 18.24
C CYS A 222 30.09 0.87 18.17
N PRO A 223 30.85 0.89 17.06
CA PRO A 223 31.77 1.99 16.74
C PRO A 223 31.05 3.34 16.67
N PRO A 224 31.77 4.46 16.81
CA PRO A 224 31.20 5.79 16.67
C PRO A 224 30.48 5.96 15.31
N ALA A 225 29.35 6.66 15.36
CA ALA A 225 28.47 7.01 14.23
C ALA A 225 27.54 5.93 13.65
N LYS A 226 27.45 4.71 14.22
CA LYS A 226 26.45 3.74 13.73
C LYS A 226 25.01 4.11 14.09
N THR A 227 24.12 3.99 13.11
CA THR A 227 22.68 4.14 13.27
C THR A 227 21.99 2.78 13.19
N VAL A 228 21.08 2.51 14.13
CA VAL A 228 20.33 1.26 14.21
C VAL A 228 18.85 1.54 14.04
N TYR A 229 18.21 0.83 13.13
CA TYR A 229 16.76 0.85 12.92
C TYR A 229 16.20 -0.50 13.35
N MET A 230 15.33 -0.49 14.36
CA MET A 230 14.73 -1.68 14.94
C MET A 230 13.23 -1.73 14.63
N THR A 231 12.80 -2.81 14.00
CA THR A 231 11.38 -3.09 13.72
C THR A 231 10.87 -4.10 14.73
N LEU A 232 9.86 -3.68 15.51
CA LEU A 232 9.19 -4.53 16.50
C LEU A 232 7.84 -4.97 15.93
N ASN A 233 7.65 -6.27 15.77
CA ASN A 233 6.36 -6.84 15.37
C ASN A 233 5.64 -7.36 16.61
N ASN A 234 4.38 -6.97 16.80
CA ASN A 234 3.57 -7.44 17.94
C ASN A 234 2.85 -8.78 17.63
N SER A 235 2.80 -9.20 16.37
CA SER A 235 2.01 -10.34 15.90
C SER A 235 2.85 -11.55 15.47
N GLN A 236 4.17 -11.41 15.36
CA GLN A 236 5.10 -12.52 15.14
C GLN A 236 6.18 -12.42 16.21
N SER A 237 6.57 -13.55 16.80
CA SER A 237 7.64 -13.68 17.79
C SER A 237 9.00 -13.44 17.14
N GLY A 238 9.23 -12.22 16.64
CA GLY A 238 10.44 -11.86 15.94
C GLY A 238 10.68 -10.36 15.83
N THR A 239 11.92 -9.98 16.10
CA THR A 239 12.41 -8.59 15.99
C THR A 239 13.45 -8.55 14.88
N SER A 240 13.32 -7.59 13.95
CA SER A 240 14.35 -7.34 12.95
C SER A 240 15.09 -6.06 13.27
N ILE A 241 16.42 -6.10 13.14
CA ILE A 241 17.30 -4.96 13.38
C ILE A 241 18.15 -4.75 12.13
N LEU A 242 18.08 -3.54 11.60
CA LEU A 242 18.91 -3.07 10.51
C LEU A 242 19.96 -2.13 11.07
N ILE A 243 21.23 -2.52 10.94
CA ILE A 243 22.37 -1.74 11.41
C ILE A 243 23.00 -1.06 10.20
N CYS A 244 23.00 0.26 10.17
CA CYS A 244 23.58 1.06 9.10
C CYS A 244 24.79 1.85 9.61
N ARG A 245 25.82 2.00 8.77
CA ARG A 245 26.93 2.91 9.08
C ARG A 245 26.48 4.37 9.04
N ASP A 246 25.58 4.72 8.14
CA ASP A 246 25.05 6.07 7.92
C ASP A 246 23.51 6.06 7.86
N LYS A 247 22.87 7.23 7.83
CA LYS A 247 21.42 7.34 7.63
C LYS A 247 21.02 6.68 6.31
N ILE A 248 19.87 6.00 6.31
CA ILE A 248 19.38 5.19 5.18
C ILE A 248 19.19 6.00 3.89
N ASN A 249 19.01 7.32 3.97
CA ASN A 249 18.88 8.20 2.80
C ASN A 249 20.23 8.59 2.16
N SER A 250 21.36 8.08 2.64
CA SER A 250 22.67 8.32 2.03
C SER A 250 23.03 7.20 1.05
N SER A 251 23.49 7.57 -0.15
CA SER A 251 23.90 6.64 -1.22
C SER A 251 25.12 5.75 -0.88
N LEU A 252 25.71 5.92 0.30
CA LEU A 252 26.87 5.20 0.83
C LEU A 252 26.54 4.25 1.99
N ALA A 253 25.26 4.10 2.36
CA ALA A 253 24.84 3.31 3.51
C ALA A 253 25.13 1.80 3.33
N LYS A 254 26.24 1.33 3.89
CA LYS A 254 26.49 -0.11 4.09
C LYS A 254 25.69 -0.57 5.30
N SER A 255 24.67 -1.40 5.06
CA SER A 255 23.77 -1.92 6.09
C SER A 255 23.90 -3.43 6.26
N LYS A 256 23.70 -3.90 7.50
CA LYS A 256 23.61 -5.33 7.85
C LYS A 256 22.25 -5.55 8.50
N SER A 257 21.45 -6.44 7.94
CA SER A 257 20.20 -6.87 8.54
C SER A 257 20.42 -8.10 9.42
N LEU A 258 19.78 -8.10 10.59
CA LEU A 258 19.76 -9.20 11.52
C LEU A 258 18.30 -9.46 11.89
N PHE A 259 17.87 -10.71 11.79
CA PHE A 259 16.50 -11.12 12.11
C PHE A 259 16.57 -12.11 13.27
N PHE A 260 15.83 -11.84 14.32
CA PHE A 260 15.70 -12.72 15.47
C PHE A 260 14.28 -13.25 15.54
N MET A 261 14.15 -14.57 15.69
CA MET A 261 12.91 -15.23 16.06
C MET A 261 13.06 -15.70 17.51
N GLU A 262 12.11 -15.32 18.35
CA GLU A 262 12.05 -15.79 19.73
C GLU A 262 11.56 -17.24 19.70
N LYS A 263 12.39 -18.17 20.20
CA LYS A 263 11.98 -19.57 20.35
C LYS A 263 10.92 -19.65 21.43
N TYR A 264 9.89 -20.45 21.18
CA TYR A 264 8.97 -20.92 22.21
C TYR A 264 9.80 -21.75 23.19
N ASP A 265 9.86 -21.31 24.45
CA ASP A 265 10.16 -22.23 25.54
C ASP A 265 8.83 -22.97 25.81
N ASP A 266 8.79 -24.25 25.46
CA ASP A 266 7.71 -25.18 25.83
C ASP A 266 7.71 -25.46 27.34
#